data_AF-A0A822ES15-F1
#
_entry.id   AF-A0A822ES15-F1
#
_cell.length_a   1.000
_cell.length_b   1.000
_cell.length_c   1.000
_cell.angle_alpha   90.00
_cell.angle_beta   90.00
_cell.angle_gamma   90.00
#
_symmetry.space_group_name_H-M   'P 1'
#
loop_
_entity.id
_entity.type
_entity.pdbx_description
1 polymer ?
#
loop_
_entity_poly.entity_id
_entity_poly.type
_entity_poly.pdbx_seq_one_letter_code
_entity_poly.pdbx_strand_id
1 'polypeptide(L)' 'MQPPEVIIKTPIYHPNVDEKYRLCDPRLSATALWNNKTTLMEVLEIIVDALDNPKAEEKPVNT' A
#
# COMPACT_ATOMS: atom_id res chain seq x y z
N MET A 1 18.03 0.24 -1.36
CA MET A 1 17.34 -0.46 -0.24
C MET A 1 15.88 -0.62 -0.62
N GLN A 2 15.24 -1.72 -0.25
CA GLN A 2 13.87 -2.05 -0.69
C GLN A 2 12.89 -1.94 0.49
N PRO A 3 11.64 -1.50 0.25
CA PRO A 3 10.57 -1.59 1.24
C PRO A 3 10.25 -3.05 1.60
N PRO A 4 9.66 -3.32 2.77
CA PRO A 4 9.08 -4.62 3.06
C PRO A 4 7.84 -4.85 2.17
N GLU A 5 7.59 -6.11 1.83
CA GLU A 5 6.33 -6.52 1.21
C GLU A 5 5.28 -6.75 2.31
N VAL A 6 4.11 -6.12 2.16
CA VAL A 6 2.99 -6.27 3.09
C VAL A 6 1.91 -7.13 2.43
N ILE A 7 1.63 -8.29 3.02
CA ILE A 7 0.62 -9.25 2.56
C ILE A 7 -0.45 -9.42 3.64
N ILE A 8 -1.71 -9.23 3.26
CA ILE A 8 -2.85 -9.53 4.13
C ILE A 8 -3.15 -11.04 4.03
N LYS A 9 -2.89 -11.78 5.11
CA LYS A 9 -3.06 -13.25 5.12
C LYS A 9 -4.51 -13.71 5.02
N THR A 10 -5.42 -12.95 5.62
CA THR A 10 -6.85 -13.23 5.53
C THR A 10 -7.39 -12.58 4.26
N PRO A 11 -8.03 -13.34 3.34
CA PRO A 11 -8.59 -12.75 2.13
C PRO A 11 -9.56 -11.61 2.44
N ILE A 12 -9.34 -10.45 1.82
CA ILE A 12 -10.24 -9.30 1.90
C ILE A 12 -10.42 -8.68 0.52
N TYR A 13 -11.60 -8.10 0.29
CA TYR A 13 -11.85 -7.26 -0.88
C TYR A 13 -11.68 -5.80 -0.46
N HIS A 14 -10.57 -5.18 -0.88
CA HIS A 14 -10.24 -3.82 -0.49
C HIS A 14 -9.58 -3.07 -1.67
N PRO A 15 -9.92 -1.79 -1.95
CA PRO A 15 -9.39 -1.04 -3.09
C PRO A 15 -7.86 -0.93 -3.11
N ASN A 16 -7.23 -0.92 -1.93
CA ASN A 16 -5.77 -0.89 -1.79
C ASN A 16 -5.14 -2.28 -1.66
N VAL A 17 -5.84 -3.38 -1.98
CA VAL A 17 -5.30 -4.73 -1.90
C VAL A 17 -5.44 -5.43 -3.25
N ASP A 18 -4.31 -5.89 -3.80
CA ASP A 18 -4.30 -6.56 -5.10
C ASP A 18 -4.77 -8.03 -5.02
N GLU A 19 -4.85 -8.69 -6.17
CA GLU A 19 -5.29 -10.09 -6.29
C GLU A 19 -4.37 -11.11 -5.57
N LYS A 20 -3.15 -10.69 -5.21
CA LYS A 20 -2.20 -11.48 -4.42
C LYS A 20 -2.23 -11.10 -2.94
N TYR A 21 -3.22 -10.32 -2.53
CA TYR A 21 -3.43 -9.79 -1.19
C TYR A 21 -2.30 -8.86 -0.72
N ARG A 22 -1.60 -8.21 -1.65
CA ARG A 22 -0.56 -7.23 -1.33
C ARG A 22 -1.18 -5.86 -1.15
N LEU A 23 -0.72 -5.13 -0.13
CA LEU A 23 -1.17 -3.76 0.10
C LEU A 23 -0.49 -2.81 -0.91
N CYS A 24 -1.30 -2.07 -1.66
CA CYS A 24 -0.90 -1.10 -2.66
C CYS A 24 -0.90 0.31 -2.08
N ASP A 25 0.26 0.78 -1.60
CA ASP A 25 0.48 2.17 -1.17
C ASP A 25 1.82 2.70 -1.73
N PRO A 26 1.87 3.91 -2.32
CA PRO A 26 3.11 4.49 -2.85
C PRO A 26 4.25 4.61 -1.83
N ARG A 27 3.93 4.76 -0.53
CA ARG A 27 4.90 4.80 0.57
C ARG A 27 5.55 3.45 0.81
N LEU A 28 4.98 2.35 0.31
CA LEU A 28 5.57 1.00 0.33
C LEU A 28 6.16 0.59 -1.03
N SER A 29 6.31 1.53 -1.96
CA SER A 29 6.90 1.29 -3.29
C SER A 29 8.33 1.81 -3.38
N ALA A 30 9.22 0.95 -3.87
CA ALA A 30 10.64 1.27 -4.09
C ALA A 30 10.86 2.40 -5.11
N THR A 31 9.88 2.68 -5.98
CA THR A 31 9.99 3.65 -7.07
C THR A 31 9.15 4.90 -6.87
N ALA A 32 8.38 4.99 -5.78
CA ALA A 32 7.50 6.13 -5.52
C ALA A 32 7.93 6.92 -4.28
N LEU A 33 7.45 6.58 -3.08
CA LEU A 33 7.62 7.40 -1.88
C LEU A 33 8.38 6.70 -0.73
N TRP A 34 8.98 5.53 -0.97
CA TRP A 34 9.72 4.83 0.08
C TRP A 34 10.95 5.62 0.58
N ASN A 35 11.11 5.67 1.91
CA ASN A 35 12.26 6.26 2.59
C ASN A 35 13.01 5.16 3.37
N ASN A 36 14.34 5.12 3.28
CA ASN A 36 15.14 4.10 3.97
C ASN A 36 15.23 4.30 5.49
N LYS A 37 14.76 5.43 6.00
CA LYS A 37 14.63 5.71 7.44
C LYS A 37 13.26 5.32 8.00
N THR A 38 12.33 4.87 7.16
CA THR A 38 10.99 4.45 7.60
C THR A 38 11.11 3.33 8.62
N THR A 39 10.53 3.57 9.78
CA THR A 39 10.48 2.67 10.94
C THR A 39 9.34 1.66 10.80
N LEU A 40 9.36 0.61 11.62
CA LEU A 40 8.26 -0.36 11.67
C LEU A 40 6.93 0.30 12.07
N MET A 41 6.93 1.28 12.98
CA MET A 41 5.71 1.97 13.40
C MET A 41 5.10 2.76 12.25
N GLU A 42 5.90 3.48 11.47
CA GLU A 42 5.42 4.21 10.29
C GLU A 42 4.86 3.23 9.24
N VAL A 43 5.45 2.03 9.07
CA VAL A 43 4.88 0.99 8.20
C VAL A 43 3.50 0.56 8.70
N LEU A 44 3.33 0.34 10.01
CA LEU A 44 2.02 -0.03 10.58
C LEU A 44 0.98 1.09 10.41
N GLU A 45 1.38 2.34 10.60
CA GLU A 45 0.51 3.50 10.37
C GLU A 45 0.08 3.62 8.91
N ILE A 46 1.00 3.39 7.95
CA ILE A 46 0.67 3.33 6.53
C ILE A 46 -0.37 2.24 6.25
N ILE A 47 -0.24 1.07 6.88
CA ILE A 47 -1.18 -0.04 6.71
C ILE A 47 -2.57 0.34 7.22
N VAL A 48 -2.66 0.91 8.42
CA VAL A 48 -3.94 1.35 9.01
C VAL A 48 -4.57 2.43 8.15
N ASP A 49 -3.81 3.47 7.79
CA ASP A 49 -4.29 4.58 6.96
C ASP A 49 -4.78 4.11 5.58
N ALA A 50 -4.06 3.20 4.93
CA ALA A 50 -4.47 2.66 3.63
C ALA A 50 -5.75 1.82 3.69
N LEU A 51 -6.02 1.15 4.82
CA LEU A 51 -7.23 0.32 5.01
C LEU A 51 -8.42 1.14 5.51
N ASP A 52 -8.20 2.20 6.30
CA ASP A 52 -9.27 3.08 6.79
C ASP A 52 -9.69 4.11 5.73
N ASN A 53 -8.76 4.53 4.85
CA ASN A 53 -8.99 5.54 3.82
C ASN A 53 -8.76 4.96 2.41
N PRO A 54 -9.71 4.16 1.89
CA PRO A 54 -9.54 3.49 0.61
C PRO A 54 -9.37 4.49 -0.53
N LYS A 55 -8.26 4.36 -1.26
CA LYS A 55 -8.04 5.11 -2.51
C LYS A 55 -8.41 4.21 -3.68
N ALA A 56 -9.50 4.54 -4.35
CA ALA A 56 -9.83 3.91 -5.63
C ALA A 56 -8.69 4.17 -6.62
N GLU A 57 -8.36 3.17 -7.45
CA GLU A 57 -7.50 3.41 -8.60
C GLU A 57 -8.15 4.50 -9.48
N GLU A 58 -7.50 5.65 -9.60
CA GLU A 58 -7.86 6.64 -10.60
C GLU A 58 -7.58 6.03 -11.97
N LYS A 59 -8.62 5.48 -12.61
CA LYS A 59 -8.52 5.08 -14.01
C LYS A 59 -8.20 6.34 -14.81
N PRO A 60 -7.18 6.33 -15.69
CA PRO A 60 -6.94 7.47 -16.56
C PRO A 60 -8.21 7.73 -17.38
N VAL A 61 -8.73 8.95 -17.29
CA VAL A 61 -9.83 9.41 -18.15
C VAL A 61 -9.23 9.53 -19.54
N ASN A 62 -9.47 8.52 -20.38
CA ASN A 62 -9.14 8.62 -21.81
C ASN A 62 -9.90 9.83 -22.37
N THR A 63 -9.15 10.88 -22.71
CA THR A 63 -9.65 12.09 -23.39
C THR A 63 -9.16 12.07 -24.82
#